data_AF-A0ABD5Z4W6-F1
#
_entry.id   AF-A0ABD5Z4W6-F1
#
_cell.length_a   1.000
_cell.length_b   1.000
_cell.length_c   1.000
_cell.angle_alpha   90.00
_cell.angle_beta   90.00
_cell.angle_gamma   90.00
#
_symmetry.space_group_name_H-M   'P 1'
#
loop_
_entity.id
_entity.type
_entity.pdbx_description
1 polymer ?
#
loop_
_entity_poly.entity_id
_entity_poly.type
_entity_poly.pdbx_seq_one_letter_code
_entity_poly.pdbx_strand_id
1 'polypeptide(L)'
;MSRNLASRLGPQQFVGGLFGLVAAIHFALWTSHAGNPLRTSLQRGEVAAVPSAVVSYLSIHPAYALLFVVGVAVVARATLE
;
A
#
# COMPACT_ATOMS: atom_id res chain seq x y z
N MET A 1 -23.58 15.41 14.95
CA MET A 1 -23.37 15.54 13.49
C MET A 1 -21.95 15.06 13.15
N SER A 2 -21.83 13.83 12.66
CA SER A 2 -20.56 13.31 12.12
C SER A 2 -20.26 14.06 10.82
N ARG A 3 -19.29 14.98 10.82
CA ARG A 3 -18.79 15.58 9.58
C ARG A 3 -18.10 14.48 8.79
N ASN A 4 -18.62 14.19 7.60
CA ASN A 4 -18.11 13.19 6.68
C ASN A 4 -16.61 13.42 6.44
N LEU A 5 -15.75 12.44 6.75
CA LEU A 5 -14.29 12.55 6.59
C LEU A 5 -13.91 12.95 5.16
N ALA A 6 -14.69 12.49 4.17
CA ALA A 6 -14.53 12.84 2.77
C ALA A 6 -14.72 14.34 2.48
N SER A 7 -15.52 15.07 3.27
CA SER A 7 -15.75 16.51 3.07
C SER A 7 -14.65 17.40 3.65
N ARG A 8 -13.61 16.81 4.28
CA ARG A 8 -12.45 17.54 4.80
C ARG A 8 -11.20 17.37 3.95
N LEU A 9 -11.17 16.36 3.07
CA LEU A 9 -10.03 16.07 2.22
C LEU A 9 -10.12 16.91 0.94
N GLY A 10 -9.02 17.61 0.62
CA GLY A 10 -8.88 18.24 -0.69
C GLY A 10 -8.91 17.17 -1.81
N PRO A 11 -9.31 17.52 -3.05
CA PRO A 11 -9.38 16.57 -4.16
C PRO A 11 -8.09 15.74 -4.35
N GLN A 12 -6.93 16.36 -4.18
CA GLN A 12 -5.63 15.67 -4.28
C GLN A 12 -5.40 14.69 -3.12
N GLN A 13 -5.73 15.06 -1.88
CA GLN A 13 -5.61 14.15 -0.74
C GLN A 13 -6.51 12.92 -0.92
N PHE A 14 -7.71 13.11 -1.46
CA PHE A 14 -8.62 12.01 -1.78
C PHE A 14 -8.03 11.08 -2.86
N VAL A 15 -7.55 11.63 -3.99
CA VAL A 15 -6.96 10.84 -5.08
C VAL A 15 -5.71 10.10 -4.61
N GLY A 16 -4.80 10.78 -3.92
CA GLY A 16 -3.58 10.16 -3.39
C GLY A 16 -3.89 9.07 -2.36
N GLY A 17 -4.88 9.30 -1.50
CA GLY A 17 -5.39 8.29 -0.57
C GLY A 17 -5.97 7.07 -1.28
N LEU A 18 -6.74 7.27 -2.36
CA LEU A 18 -7.30 6.18 -3.16
C LEU A 18 -6.20 5.33 -3.82
N PHE A 19 -5.15 5.95 -4.34
CA PHE A 19 -4.00 5.23 -4.91
C PHE A 19 -3.28 4.39 -3.86
N GLY A 20 -3.01 4.97 -2.68
CA GLY A 20 -2.43 4.23 -1.56
C GLY A 20 -3.30 3.07 -1.11
N LEU A 21 -4.62 3.27 -1.04
CA LEU A 21 -5.59 2.24 -0.65
C LEU A 21 -5.62 1.07 -1.65
N VAL A 22 -5.67 1.35 -2.95
CA VAL A 22 -5.67 0.31 -4.00
C VAL A 22 -4.38 -0.52 -3.93
N ALA A 23 -3.23 0.13 -3.77
CA ALA A 23 -1.96 -0.56 -3.63
C ALA A 23 -1.92 -1.44 -2.36
N ALA A 24 -2.42 -0.93 -1.23
CA ALA A 24 -2.49 -1.69 0.02
C ALA A 24 -3.44 -2.90 -0.07
N ILE A 25 -4.61 -2.75 -0.68
CA ILE A 25 -5.56 -3.85 -0.91
C ILE A 25 -4.93 -4.92 -1.78
N HIS A 26 -4.26 -4.53 -2.87
CA HIS A 26 -3.60 -5.52 -3.71
C HIS A 26 -2.49 -6.27 -2.97
N PHE A 27 -1.65 -5.57 -2.20
CA PHE A 27 -0.63 -6.21 -1.39
C PHE A 27 -1.24 -7.19 -0.39
N ALA A 28 -2.31 -6.79 0.31
CA ALA A 28 -3.03 -7.65 1.24
C ALA A 28 -3.60 -8.90 0.54
N LEU A 29 -4.23 -8.74 -0.62
CA LEU A 29 -4.73 -9.85 -1.42
C LEU A 29 -3.58 -10.79 -1.82
N TRP A 30 -2.47 -10.26 -2.31
CA TRP A 30 -1.28 -11.06 -2.63
C TRP A 30 -0.80 -11.88 -1.42
N THR A 31 -0.70 -11.27 -0.23
CA THR A 31 -0.30 -11.99 1.01
C THR A 31 -1.30 -13.05 1.46
N SER A 32 -2.58 -12.91 1.11
CA SER A 32 -3.63 -13.86 1.51
C SER A 32 -3.56 -15.21 0.79
N HIS A 33 -2.87 -15.28 -0.36
CA HIS A 33 -2.75 -16.50 -1.15
C HIS A 33 -2.06 -17.63 -0.37
N ALA A 34 -2.56 -18.86 -0.54
CA ALA A 34 -1.96 -20.04 0.06
C ALA A 34 -0.53 -20.24 -0.46
N GLY A 35 0.41 -20.50 0.45
CA GLY A 35 1.83 -20.66 0.10
C GLY A 35 2.58 -19.36 -0.22
N ASN A 36 1.97 -18.19 0.05
CA ASN A 36 2.67 -16.92 -0.13
C ASN A 36 3.92 -16.85 0.77
N PRO A 37 5.11 -16.54 0.21
CA PRO A 37 6.38 -16.60 0.94
C PRO A 37 6.46 -15.60 2.10
N LEU A 38 5.85 -14.42 1.96
CA LEU A 38 5.83 -13.42 3.03
C LEU A 38 4.97 -13.90 4.20
N ARG A 39 3.75 -14.39 3.91
CA ARG A 39 2.85 -14.92 4.93
C ARG A 39 3.50 -16.09 5.68
N THR A 40 4.12 -17.02 4.96
CA THR A 40 4.81 -18.17 5.56
C THR A 40 5.97 -17.74 6.45
N SER A 41 6.80 -16.79 6.01
CA SER A 41 7.93 -16.28 6.79
C SER A 41 7.45 -15.60 8.08
N LEU A 42 6.42 -14.76 8.00
CA LEU A 42 5.82 -14.09 9.16
C LEU A 42 5.21 -15.09 10.15
N GLN A 43 4.53 -16.13 9.68
CA GLN A 43 3.96 -17.19 10.52
C GLN A 43 5.03 -18.01 11.26
N ARG A 44 6.23 -18.12 10.69
CA ARG A 44 7.37 -18.83 11.29
C ARG A 44 8.26 -17.93 12.16
N GLY A 45 8.00 -16.62 12.21
CA GLY A 45 8.86 -15.65 12.89
C GLY A 45 10.17 -15.35 12.17
N GLU A 46 10.29 -15.72 10.89
CA GLU A 46 11.49 -15.55 10.06
C GLU A 46 11.55 -14.11 9.49
N VAL A 47 11.69 -13.11 10.35
CA VAL A 47 11.67 -11.69 9.95
C VAL A 47 12.79 -11.34 8.96
N ALA A 48 13.93 -12.04 9.03
CA ALA A 48 15.03 -11.87 8.08
C ALA A 48 14.67 -12.24 6.64
N ALA A 49 13.63 -13.05 6.41
CA ALA A 49 13.14 -13.42 5.08
C ALA A 49 12.09 -12.45 4.52
N VAL A 50 11.60 -11.50 5.34
CA VAL A 50 10.61 -10.49 4.91
C VAL A 50 11.14 -9.60 3.77
N PRO A 51 12.38 -9.06 3.81
CA PRO A 51 12.86 -8.17 2.76
C PRO A 51 12.89 -8.83 1.39
N SER A 52 13.37 -10.08 1.29
CA SER A 52 13.44 -10.79 0.01
C SER A 52 12.05 -11.09 -0.56
N ALA A 53 11.09 -11.45 0.29
CA ALA A 53 9.70 -11.66 -0.13
C ALA A 53 9.04 -10.35 -0.63
N VAL A 54 9.34 -9.22 0.01
CA VAL A 54 8.87 -7.91 -0.45
C VAL A 54 9.51 -7.51 -1.76
N VAL A 55 10.82 -7.70 -1.94
CA VAL A 55 11.52 -7.44 -3.22
C VAL A 55 10.92 -8.28 -4.35
N SER A 56 10.58 -9.55 -4.07
CA SER A 56 9.88 -10.41 -5.03
C SER A 56 8.52 -9.83 -5.42
N TYR A 57 7.71 -9.37 -4.45
CA TYR A 57 6.44 -8.69 -4.75
C TYR A 57 6.65 -7.47 -5.65
N LEU A 58 7.62 -6.59 -5.31
CA LEU A 58 7.89 -5.37 -6.08
C LEU A 58 8.34 -5.67 -7.51
N SER A 59 9.07 -6.75 -7.72
CA SER A 59 9.56 -7.17 -9.06
C SER A 59 8.44 -7.71 -9.95
N ILE A 60 7.45 -8.40 -9.35
CA ILE A 60 6.31 -8.99 -10.07
C ILE A 60 5.19 -7.95 -10.26
N HIS A 61 5.04 -7.02 -9.31
CA HIS A 61 3.94 -6.06 -9.23
C HIS A 61 4.40 -4.59 -9.19
N PRO A 62 5.25 -4.13 -10.14
CA PRO A 62 5.84 -2.79 -10.08
C PRO A 62 4.79 -1.67 -10.17
N ALA A 63 3.68 -1.90 -10.88
CA ALA A 63 2.61 -0.91 -11.02
C ALA A 63 1.98 -0.52 -9.68
N TYR A 64 1.77 -1.48 -8.76
CA TYR A 64 1.18 -1.20 -7.46
C TYR A 64 2.17 -0.51 -6.51
N ALA A 65 3.46 -0.81 -6.65
CA ALA A 65 4.51 -0.08 -5.94
C ALA A 65 4.55 1.40 -6.36
N LEU A 66 4.53 1.65 -7.68
CA LEU A 66 4.46 3.01 -8.22
C LEU A 66 3.18 3.71 -7.80
N LEU A 67 2.03 3.03 -7.83
CA LEU A 67 0.76 3.59 -7.40
C LEU A 67 0.80 4.02 -5.93
N PHE A 68 1.42 3.22 -5.05
CA PHE A 68 1.63 3.60 -3.66
C PHE A 68 2.53 4.84 -3.53
N VAL A 69 3.68 4.86 -4.20
CA VAL A 69 4.64 5.98 -4.16
C VAL A 69 4.00 7.27 -4.69
N VAL A 70 3.29 7.20 -5.81
CA VAL A 70 2.56 8.34 -6.38
C VAL A 70 1.46 8.80 -5.43
N GLY A 71 0.70 7.88 -4.84
CA GLY A 71 -0.32 8.21 -3.84
C GLY A 71 0.25 8.99 -2.66
N VAL A 72 1.36 8.51 -2.08
CA VAL A 72 2.09 9.18 -0.99
C VAL A 72 2.58 10.56 -1.43
N ALA A 73 3.19 10.68 -2.61
CA ALA A 73 3.69 11.95 -3.12
C ALA A 73 2.57 12.98 -3.32
N VAL A 74 1.41 12.55 -3.83
CA VAL A 74 0.23 13.41 -4.01
C VAL A 74 -0.31 13.89 -2.67
N VAL A 75 -0.45 12.99 -1.68
CA VAL A 75 -0.91 13.36 -0.33
C VAL A 75 0.08 14.30 0.34
N ALA A 76 1.38 14.00 0.27
CA ALA A 76 2.43 14.82 0.86
C ALA A 76 2.41 16.23 0.27
N ARG A 77 2.37 16.34 -1.07
CA ARG A 77 2.24 17.63 -1.75
C ARG A 77 1.00 18.39 -1.28
N ALA A 78 -0.16 17.74 -1.29
CA ALA A 78 -1.43 18.36 -0.90
C ALA A 78 -1.54 18.68 0.61
N THR A 79 -0.55 18.33 1.42
CA THR A 79 -0.46 18.69 2.84
C THR A 79 0.52 19.85 3.07
N LEU A 80 1.38 20.14 2.10
CA LEU A 80 2.36 21.23 2.14
C LEU A 80 1.86 22.52 1.47
N GLU A 81 0.77 22.43 0.71
CA GLU A 81 0.03 23.57 0.13
C GLU A 81 -1.02 24.10 1.12
#